data_AF-A0AAN6TE51-F1
#
_entry.id   AF-A0AAN6TE51-F1
#
_cell.length_a   1.000
_cell.length_b   1.000
_cell.length_c   1.000
_cell.angle_alpha   90.00
_cell.angle_beta   90.00
_cell.angle_gamma   90.00
#
_symmetry.space_group_name_H-M   'P 1'
#
loop_
_entity.id
_entity.type
_entity.pdbx_description
1 polymer ?
#
loop_
_entity_poly.entity_id
_entity_poly.type
_entity_poly.pdbx_seq_one_letter_code
_entity_poly.pdbx_strand_id
1 'polypeptide(L)'
;MALLTTPRTAPGISLRSHNHHHHHHQPEVISTLYPLINTALQFQQLVSSAAFHLVVRTFFAASLIATTTLLASKAIAWRSLVIARILAAQATSLAGYLTRTLWDCKRSRRFRKGLEYEFYVLLFGPGGRALFLMLFWPGWPMLAALAWAIWQFTG
;
A
#
# COMPACT_ATOMS: atom_id res chain seq x y z
N MET A 1 50.97 -23.41 -10.15
CA MET A 1 51.29 -24.58 -11.00
C MET A 1 49.98 -25.30 -11.35
N ALA A 2 49.88 -25.84 -12.57
CA ALA A 2 48.70 -26.41 -13.25
C ALA A 2 47.70 -25.33 -13.74
N LEU A 3 47.72 -24.80 -14.98
CA LEU A 3 47.85 -25.40 -16.32
C LEU A 3 46.83 -26.53 -16.54
N LEU A 4 45.72 -26.23 -17.21
CA LEU A 4 44.94 -27.18 -18.02
C LEU A 4 44.16 -26.41 -19.10
N THR A 5 44.84 -26.26 -20.23
CA THR A 5 44.33 -25.96 -21.56
C THR A 5 43.77 -27.24 -22.19
N THR A 6 42.56 -27.21 -22.76
CA THR A 6 42.01 -28.29 -23.63
C THR A 6 40.80 -27.73 -24.42
N PRO A 7 40.42 -28.27 -25.59
CA PRO A 7 41.15 -28.22 -26.85
C PRO A 7 40.26 -27.68 -28.00
N ARG A 8 40.93 -27.36 -29.11
CA ARG A 8 40.41 -26.95 -30.41
C ARG A 8 39.80 -28.16 -31.14
N THR A 9 38.54 -28.08 -31.56
CA THR A 9 37.96 -28.96 -32.60
C THR A 9 37.34 -28.12 -33.70
N ALA A 10 37.96 -28.20 -34.88
CA ALA A 10 37.41 -27.76 -36.14
C ALA A 10 36.44 -28.81 -36.70
N PRO A 11 35.43 -28.40 -37.47
CA PRO A 11 34.97 -29.20 -38.59
C PRO A 11 35.41 -28.53 -39.90
N GLY A 12 36.30 -29.22 -40.62
CA GLY A 12 36.56 -28.95 -42.02
C GLY A 12 35.32 -29.32 -42.83
N ILE A 13 34.74 -28.33 -43.51
CA ILE A 13 33.83 -28.56 -44.63
C ILE A 13 34.53 -27.99 -45.85
N SER A 14 35.40 -28.81 -46.44
CA SER A 14 35.71 -28.70 -47.86
C SER A 14 34.49 -29.22 -48.61
N LEU A 15 33.90 -28.42 -49.50
CA LEU A 15 33.44 -28.90 -50.80
C LEU A 15 32.94 -27.73 -51.67
N ARG A 16 33.66 -27.57 -52.79
CA ARG A 16 33.10 -27.33 -54.11
C ARG A 16 32.89 -25.87 -54.54
N SER A 17 34.03 -25.27 -54.87
CA SER A 17 34.15 -24.37 -56.02
C SER A 17 33.64 -25.09 -57.28
N HIS A 18 32.47 -24.68 -57.77
CA HIS A 18 31.99 -25.03 -59.10
C HIS A 18 30.96 -24.00 -59.57
N ASN A 19 31.29 -23.38 -60.72
CA ASN A 19 30.51 -22.47 -61.55
C ASN A 19 30.44 -21.01 -61.14
N HIS A 20 30.42 -20.05 -62.06
CA HIS A 20 30.93 -19.86 -63.41
C HIS A 20 30.55 -18.40 -63.70
N HIS A 21 31.46 -17.61 -64.28
CA HIS A 21 31.20 -16.33 -64.95
C HIS A 21 30.08 -15.41 -64.41
N HIS A 22 30.43 -14.40 -63.60
CA HIS A 22 29.75 -13.10 -63.66
C HIS A 22 30.71 -11.96 -63.25
N HIS A 23 31.07 -11.17 -64.28
CA HIS A 23 31.49 -9.76 -64.31
C HIS A 23 32.25 -9.10 -63.12
N HIS A 24 33.48 -8.72 -63.44
CA HIS A 24 34.54 -8.04 -62.67
C HIS A 24 34.29 -6.57 -62.24
N HIS A 25 33.07 -6.10 -61.97
CA HIS A 25 32.83 -4.66 -61.68
C HIS A 25 32.55 -4.27 -60.22
N GLN A 26 32.59 -5.19 -59.24
CA GLN A 26 32.31 -4.86 -57.83
C GLN A 26 33.47 -4.48 -56.89
N PRO A 27 34.78 -4.55 -57.21
CA PRO A 27 35.81 -4.28 -56.20
C PRO A 27 36.01 -2.79 -55.86
N GLU A 28 35.78 -1.85 -56.78
CA GLU A 28 36.03 -0.41 -56.55
C GLU A 28 34.93 0.29 -55.73
N VAL A 29 33.67 -0.14 -55.90
CA VAL A 29 32.54 0.40 -55.14
C VAL A 29 32.59 -0.10 -53.69
N ILE A 30 33.06 -1.33 -53.47
CA ILE A 30 33.23 -1.90 -52.13
C ILE A 30 34.41 -1.24 -51.40
N SER A 31 35.51 -0.92 -52.09
CA SER A 31 36.66 -0.23 -51.47
C SER A 31 36.37 1.22 -51.10
N THR A 32 35.48 1.90 -51.83
CA THR A 32 35.06 3.29 -51.53
C THR A 32 33.96 3.35 -50.46
N LEU A 33 33.10 2.32 -50.37
CA LEU A 33 32.09 2.20 -49.32
C LEU A 33 32.68 1.81 -47.96
N TYR A 34 33.75 1.02 -47.94
CA TYR A 34 34.40 0.58 -46.69
C TYR A 34 34.78 1.72 -45.72
N PRO A 35 35.45 2.81 -46.14
CA PRO A 35 35.74 3.94 -45.25
C PRO A 35 34.47 4.71 -44.82
N LEU A 36 33.45 4.76 -45.67
CA LEU A 36 32.17 5.41 -45.35
C LEU A 36 31.39 4.61 -44.28
N ILE A 37 31.39 3.29 -44.38
CA ILE A 37 30.77 2.38 -43.41
C ILE A 37 31.55 2.40 -42.09
N ASN A 38 32.88 2.42 -42.14
CA ASN A 38 33.70 2.49 -40.94
C ASN A 38 33.50 3.81 -40.16
N THR A 39 33.40 4.94 -40.86
CA THR A 39 33.09 6.23 -40.21
C THR A 39 31.67 6.26 -39.65
N ALA A 40 30.68 5.75 -40.38
CA ALA A 40 29.30 5.62 -39.88
C ALA A 40 29.22 4.73 -38.63
N LEU A 41 29.96 3.62 -38.59
CA LEU A 41 30.06 2.74 -37.42
C LEU A 41 30.72 3.43 -36.23
N GLN A 42 31.78 4.22 -36.45
CA GLN A 42 32.41 5.00 -35.38
C GLN A 42 31.47 6.06 -34.80
N PHE A 43 30.72 6.77 -35.64
CA PHE A 43 29.69 7.70 -35.18
C PHE A 43 28.58 6.98 -34.41
N GLN A 44 28.12 5.83 -34.90
CA GLN A 44 27.11 5.03 -34.20
C GLN A 44 27.60 4.53 -32.84
N GLN A 45 28.88 4.16 -32.72
CA GLN A 45 29.50 3.76 -31.45
C GLN A 45 29.65 4.94 -30.47
N LEU A 46 30.04 6.13 -30.95
CA LEU A 46 30.12 7.34 -30.14
C LEU A 46 28.74 7.81 -29.66
N VAL A 47 27.73 7.78 -30.54
CA VAL A 47 26.35 8.11 -30.19
C VAL A 47 25.78 7.08 -29.22
N SER A 48 26.05 5.79 -29.43
CA SER A 48 25.61 4.73 -28.53
C SER A 48 26.24 4.85 -27.14
N SER A 49 27.53 5.16 -27.03
CA SER A 49 28.20 5.32 -25.73
C SER A 49 27.72 6.58 -25.00
N ALA A 50 27.56 7.69 -25.72
CA ALA A 50 27.03 8.94 -25.15
C ALA A 50 25.58 8.78 -24.69
N ALA A 51 24.74 8.12 -25.50
CA ALA A 51 23.36 7.79 -25.14
C ALA A 51 23.30 6.86 -23.92
N PHE A 52 24.16 5.85 -23.86
CA PHE A 52 24.26 4.96 -22.70
C PHE A 52 24.64 5.72 -21.43
N HIS A 53 25.63 6.61 -21.49
CA HIS A 53 26.02 7.46 -20.36
C HIS A 53 24.88 8.38 -19.91
N LEU A 54 24.14 8.98 -20.85
CA LEU A 54 22.99 9.81 -20.53
C LEU A 54 21.87 9.00 -19.84
N VAL A 55 21.54 7.81 -20.34
CA VAL A 55 20.51 6.94 -19.77
C VAL A 55 20.89 6.48 -18.37
N VAL A 56 22.14 6.04 -18.16
CA VAL A 56 22.60 5.62 -16.83
C VAL A 56 22.53 6.79 -15.85
N ARG A 57 22.94 7.99 -16.27
CA ARG A 57 22.92 9.19 -15.41
C ARG A 57 21.50 9.65 -15.07
N THR A 58 20.59 9.66 -16.04
CA THR A 58 19.19 10.06 -15.82
C THR A 58 18.44 9.01 -14.99
N PHE A 59 18.69 7.72 -15.21
CA PHE A 59 18.14 6.64 -14.40
C PHE A 59 18.61 6.72 -12.94
N PHE A 60 19.91 6.97 -12.73
CA PHE A 60 20.47 7.14 -11.39
C PHE A 60 19.87 8.37 -10.69
N ALA A 61 19.79 9.51 -11.38
CA ALA A 61 19.17 10.72 -10.85
C ALA A 61 17.68 10.50 -10.51
N ALA A 62 16.92 9.85 -11.39
CA ALA A 62 15.51 9.53 -11.15
C ALA A 62 15.34 8.60 -9.94
N SER A 63 16.22 7.59 -9.78
CA SER A 63 16.20 6.68 -8.63
C SER A 63 16.52 7.38 -7.30
N LEU A 64 17.46 8.34 -7.31
CA LEU A 64 17.76 9.18 -6.15
C LEU A 64 16.59 10.09 -5.78
N ILE A 65 15.93 10.71 -6.76
CA ILE A 65 14.76 11.56 -6.51
C ILE A 65 13.59 10.72 -5.98
N ALA A 66 13.36 9.53 -6.53
CA ALA A 66 12.31 8.64 -6.08
C ALA A 66 12.55 8.18 -4.63
N THR A 67 13.76 7.75 -4.29
CA THR A 67 14.11 7.30 -2.93
C THR A 67 14.05 8.43 -1.91
N THR A 68 14.54 9.62 -2.23
CA THR A 68 14.46 10.80 -1.34
C THR A 68 13.02 11.26 -1.11
N THR A 69 12.17 11.20 -2.15
CA THR A 69 10.73 11.53 -2.03
C THR A 69 9.98 10.50 -1.18
N LEU A 70 10.30 9.21 -1.33
CA LEU A 70 9.76 8.14 -0.49
C LEU A 70 10.19 8.26 0.98
N LEU A 71 11.44 8.67 1.23
CA LEU A 71 11.93 8.92 2.59
C LEU A 71 11.28 10.17 3.20
N ALA A 72 11.15 11.25 2.43
CA ALA A 72 10.50 12.48 2.87
C ALA A 72 9.02 12.24 3.21
N SER A 73 8.29 11.53 2.36
CA SER A 73 6.87 11.17 2.61
C SER A 73 6.72 10.27 3.84
N LYS A 74 7.59 9.28 4.03
CA LYS A 74 7.61 8.45 5.25
C LYS A 74 7.92 9.27 6.50
N ALA A 75 8.86 10.21 6.43
CA ALA A 75 9.20 11.08 7.55
C ALA A 75 8.03 12.00 7.95
N ILE A 76 7.31 12.54 6.95
CA ILE A 76 6.12 13.36 7.17
C ILE A 76 4.99 12.53 7.79
N ALA A 77 4.73 11.32 7.28
CA ALA A 77 3.72 10.42 7.83
C ALA A 77 4.05 9.98 9.26
N TRP A 78 5.33 9.72 9.57
CA TRP A 78 5.75 9.42 10.93
C TRP A 78 5.53 10.62 11.88
N ARG A 79 5.91 11.82 11.44
CA ARG A 79 5.69 13.05 12.22
C ARG A 79 4.22 13.31 12.48
N SER A 80 3.35 13.14 11.47
CA SER A 80 1.91 13.33 11.64
C SER A 80 1.30 12.31 12.61
N LEU A 81 1.74 11.05 12.57
CA LEU A 81 1.31 10.01 13.52
C LEU A 81 1.74 10.32 14.95
N VAL A 82 2.97 10.79 15.16
CA VAL A 82 3.45 11.18 16.50
C VAL A 82 2.66 12.37 17.04
N ILE A 83 2.44 13.40 16.23
CA ILE A 83 1.65 14.57 16.63
C ILE A 83 0.21 14.17 16.96
N ALA A 84 -0.42 13.34 16.12
CA ALA A 84 -1.78 12.84 16.36
C ALA A 84 -1.88 12.02 17.66
N ARG A 85 -0.87 11.20 17.98
CA ARG A 85 -0.80 10.45 19.24
C ARG A 85 -0.73 11.36 20.46
N ILE A 86 0.11 12.40 20.40
CA ILE A 86 0.25 13.38 21.50
C ILE A 86 -1.05 14.15 21.69
N LEU A 87 -1.65 14.63 20.59
CA LEU A 87 -2.94 15.33 20.62
C LEU A 87 -4.06 14.44 21.16
N ALA A 88 -4.13 13.17 20.75
CA ALA A 88 -5.11 12.23 21.27
C ALA A 88 -4.92 11.98 22.78
N ALA A 89 -3.68 11.79 23.24
CA ALA A 89 -3.39 11.62 24.66
C ALA A 89 -3.79 12.88 25.47
N GLN A 90 -3.46 14.07 24.98
CA GLN A 90 -3.87 15.33 25.61
C GLN A 90 -5.38 15.56 25.57
N ALA A 91 -6.04 15.20 24.46
CA ALA A 91 -7.49 15.31 24.35
C ALA A 91 -8.20 14.38 25.34
N THR A 92 -7.71 13.14 25.52
CA THR A 92 -8.29 12.21 26.51
C THR A 92 -8.05 12.66 27.96
N SER A 93 -6.88 13.23 28.27
CA SER A 93 -6.60 13.74 29.61
C SER A 93 -7.41 14.99 29.93
N LEU A 94 -7.52 15.92 28.97
CA LEU A 94 -8.39 17.10 29.08
C LEU A 94 -9.87 16.72 29.16
N ALA A 95 -10.32 15.76 28.33
CA ALA A 95 -11.68 15.25 28.40
C ALA A 95 -11.95 14.62 29.77
N GLY A 96 -11.05 13.79 30.30
CA GLY A 96 -11.18 13.22 31.64
C GLY A 96 -11.24 14.28 32.74
N TYR A 97 -10.44 15.34 32.65
CA TYR A 97 -10.47 16.47 33.57
C TYR A 97 -11.79 17.26 33.45
N LEU A 98 -12.23 17.55 32.23
CA LEU A 98 -13.51 18.22 31.96
C LEU A 98 -14.69 17.40 32.45
N THR A 99 -14.70 16.08 32.22
CA THR A 99 -15.75 15.20 32.73
C THR A 99 -15.74 15.17 34.24
N ARG A 100 -14.59 15.08 34.92
CA ARG A 100 -14.52 15.13 36.39
C ARG A 100 -14.99 16.47 36.95
N THR A 101 -14.58 17.58 36.35
CA THR A 101 -14.99 18.93 36.78
C THR A 101 -16.48 19.17 36.51
N LEU A 102 -17.01 18.76 35.36
CA LEU A 102 -18.45 18.75 35.07
C LEU A 102 -19.22 17.84 36.03
N TRP A 103 -18.64 16.70 36.37
CA TRP A 103 -19.23 15.74 37.31
C TRP A 103 -19.28 16.28 38.74
N ASP A 104 -18.28 17.05 39.18
CA ASP A 104 -18.27 17.65 40.52
C ASP A 104 -19.09 18.95 40.64
N CYS A 105 -19.56 19.50 39.52
CA CYS A 105 -20.38 20.70 39.54
C CYS A 105 -21.70 20.48 40.30
N LYS A 106 -22.15 21.51 41.06
CA LYS A 106 -23.44 21.51 41.79
C LYS A 106 -24.63 21.14 40.90
N ARG A 107 -24.58 21.46 39.61
CA ARG A 107 -25.60 21.11 38.61
C ARG A 107 -25.65 19.61 38.33
N SER A 108 -24.50 18.95 38.17
CA SER A 108 -24.41 17.48 38.06
C SER A 108 -24.98 16.79 39.30
N ARG A 109 -24.63 17.27 40.51
CA ARG A 109 -25.16 16.69 41.76
C ARG A 109 -26.69 16.82 41.88
N ARG A 110 -27.26 17.94 41.41
CA ARG A 110 -28.73 18.12 41.33
C ARG A 110 -29.35 17.20 40.28
N PHE A 111 -28.73 17.06 39.10
CA PHE A 111 -29.17 16.13 38.07
C PHE A 111 -29.13 14.68 38.56
N ARG A 112 -28.09 14.26 39.28
CA ARG A 112 -28.01 12.93 39.89
C ARG A 112 -29.14 12.67 40.88
N LYS A 113 -29.39 13.61 41.81
CA LYS A 113 -30.49 13.45 42.76
C LYS A 113 -31.86 13.48 42.09
N GLY A 114 -32.02 14.29 41.03
CA GLY A 114 -33.23 14.32 40.20
C GLY A 114 -33.44 13.02 39.45
N LEU A 115 -32.39 12.48 38.81
CA LEU A 115 -32.42 11.19 38.13
C LEU A 115 -32.66 10.05 39.11
N GLU A 116 -31.99 10.01 40.25
CA GLU A 116 -32.22 9.01 41.29
C GLU A 116 -33.68 9.07 41.75
N TYR A 117 -34.22 10.26 42.03
CA TYR A 117 -35.62 10.44 42.41
C TYR A 117 -36.59 10.01 41.29
N GLU A 118 -36.37 10.44 40.06
CA GLU A 118 -37.18 10.01 38.91
C GLU A 118 -37.09 8.50 38.69
N PHE A 119 -35.92 7.89 38.90
CA PHE A 119 -35.75 6.45 38.80
C PHE A 119 -36.52 5.73 39.91
N TYR A 120 -36.44 6.20 41.16
CA TYR A 120 -37.22 5.64 42.27
C TYR A 120 -38.73 5.84 42.05
N VAL A 121 -39.16 6.99 41.56
CA VAL A 121 -40.57 7.24 41.22
C VAL A 121 -41.02 6.41 40.01
N LEU A 122 -40.15 6.17 39.04
CA LEU A 122 -40.43 5.32 37.90
C LEU A 122 -40.51 3.84 38.31
N LEU A 123 -39.68 3.39 39.26
CA LEU A 123 -39.63 2.00 39.71
C LEU A 123 -40.68 1.67 40.79
N PHE A 124 -40.90 2.58 41.74
CA PHE A 124 -41.79 2.39 42.90
C PHE A 124 -43.07 3.23 42.86
N GLY A 125 -43.16 4.23 42.00
CA GLY A 125 -44.36 5.03 41.83
C GLY A 125 -45.47 4.28 41.07
N PRO A 126 -46.61 4.95 40.84
CA PRO A 126 -47.79 4.32 40.23
C PRO A 126 -47.52 3.74 38.84
N GLY A 127 -46.57 4.30 38.08
CA GLY A 127 -46.11 3.77 36.79
C GLY A 127 -45.14 2.58 36.89
N GLY A 128 -44.43 2.42 38.01
CA GLY A 128 -43.46 1.34 38.20
C GLY A 128 -44.11 -0.02 38.35
N ARG A 129 -45.27 -0.07 39.01
CA ARG A 129 -46.12 -1.27 38.98
C ARG A 129 -46.51 -1.64 37.56
N ALA A 130 -46.84 -0.67 36.70
CA ALA A 130 -47.16 -0.93 35.30
C ALA A 130 -45.93 -1.40 34.49
N LEU A 131 -44.73 -0.85 34.74
CA LEU A 131 -43.49 -1.32 34.12
C LEU A 131 -43.10 -2.73 34.56
N PHE A 132 -43.19 -3.04 35.86
CA PHE A 132 -42.98 -4.40 36.35
C PHE A 132 -44.05 -5.35 35.83
N LEU A 133 -45.32 -4.95 35.74
CA LEU A 133 -46.38 -5.76 35.17
C LEU A 133 -46.18 -5.97 33.66
N MET A 134 -45.65 -4.98 32.94
CA MET A 134 -45.33 -5.07 31.52
C MET A 134 -44.09 -5.94 31.29
N LEU A 135 -43.07 -5.87 32.15
CA LEU A 135 -41.84 -6.66 32.05
C LEU A 135 -42.03 -8.10 32.51
N PHE A 136 -42.79 -8.32 33.59
CA PHE A 136 -43.22 -9.64 34.06
C PHE A 136 -44.56 -10.06 33.46
N TRP A 137 -44.96 -9.42 32.35
CA TRP A 137 -46.18 -9.81 31.67
C TRP A 137 -46.03 -11.27 31.20
N PRO A 138 -46.98 -12.17 31.53
CA PRO A 138 -46.87 -13.60 31.21
C PRO A 138 -46.82 -13.88 29.69
N GLY A 139 -47.05 -12.87 28.85
CA GLY A 139 -46.92 -12.95 27.40
C GLY A 139 -45.48 -12.97 26.86
N TRP A 140 -44.45 -12.54 27.61
CA TRP A 140 -43.05 -12.64 27.16
C TRP A 140 -42.57 -14.08 26.95
N PRO A 141 -42.76 -15.02 27.90
CA PRO A 141 -42.40 -16.41 27.67
C PRO A 141 -43.22 -17.02 26.52
N MET A 142 -44.46 -16.56 26.31
CA MET A 142 -45.30 -17.00 25.20
C MET A 142 -44.77 -16.50 23.84
N LEU A 143 -44.32 -15.24 23.75
CA LEU A 143 -43.64 -14.70 22.57
C LEU A 143 -42.30 -15.40 22.32
N ALA A 144 -41.53 -15.65 23.37
CA ALA A 144 -40.24 -16.35 23.26
C ALA A 144 -40.44 -17.81 22.79
N ALA A 145 -41.46 -18.50 23.28
CA ALA A 145 -41.82 -19.85 22.82
C ALA A 145 -42.28 -19.84 21.36
N LEU A 146 -43.06 -18.84 20.93
CA LEU A 146 -43.49 -18.71 19.54
C LEU A 146 -42.31 -18.40 18.61
N ALA A 147 -41.43 -17.48 19.00
CA ALA A 147 -40.22 -17.16 18.25
C ALA A 147 -39.28 -18.38 18.16
N TRP A 148 -39.15 -19.14 19.25
CA TRP A 148 -38.40 -20.39 19.27
C TRP A 148 -39.00 -21.44 18.33
N ALA A 149 -40.32 -21.61 18.34
CA ALA A 149 -41.00 -22.53 17.44
C ALA A 149 -40.80 -22.13 15.97
N ILE A 150 -40.97 -20.85 15.64
CA ILE A 150 -40.72 -20.34 14.28
C ILE A 150 -39.27 -20.57 13.86
N TRP A 151 -38.31 -20.33 14.75
CA TRP A 151 -36.89 -20.62 14.48
C TRP A 151 -36.68 -22.09 14.13
N GLN A 152 -37.24 -23.01 14.92
CA GLN A 152 -37.10 -24.46 14.68
C GLN A 152 -37.74 -24.92 13.37
N PHE A 153 -38.75 -24.21 12.85
CA PHE A 153 -39.38 -24.54 11.57
C PHE A 153 -38.75 -23.84 10.37
N THR A 154 -37.97 -22.78 10.59
CA THR A 154 -37.37 -21.97 9.50
C THR A 154 -35.85 -22.18 9.37
N GLY A 155 -35.21 -22.78 10.38
CA GLY A 155 -33.84 -23.29 10.32
C GLY A 155 -33.77 -24.76 9.91
#